data_AF-A0A7D3WTA4-F1
#
_entry.id   AF-A0A7D3WTA4-F1
#
_cell.length_a   1.000
_cell.length_b   1.000
_cell.length_c   1.000
_cell.angle_alpha   90.00
_cell.angle_beta   90.00
_cell.angle_gamma   90.00
#
_symmetry.space_group_name_H-M   'P 1'
#
loop_
_entity.id
_entity.type
_entity.pdbx_description
1 polymer ?
#
loop_
_entity_poly.entity_id
_entity_poly.type
_entity_poly.pdbx_seq_one_letter_code
_entity_poly.pdbx_strand_id
1 'polypeptide(L)'
;MSDSPHARLAALADPTAAPADQLPRLRKLLESLLRADYKRRKAPFGNLFQAIGGACYALELDPSLRARLQDLRVAANLVLHESYPGTLAEVAAGFAAVAELVEALTGEPYTGPRPPAPAEIVAHLPAATPALPAVASPSESAADPRAVWRVQVVHADLASGAITVEMSVPADDRPPGPFQLELPPAYESLLLPAAALHPALNLIGPVRLPDGRVRPRRVVLEPDYLISVTTLAECAQRDGTYAELALLKYFLPDEASRSLVVGNLVNRLLDEEVSHAASQVAGSQLPASHEWTDYKGFRVSSELANAEPLAADNHQLPSDADFDLEHFLTKKLFRAEPLTLSTLPEFQTRTGVPELLNDLRRHHRTLRQARRQGFVNSSRSGYQQQPLRLADCFLEPTFLSATYGLQGRLDLLHESPTGYDLVELKSSVKVPVAEPWTNHAAQAQLYRLLLESVFGADGETAGRGRTSILYSNAAEDQPAVRPVLQNLTLVDQLLAARNQLVGLELQLARATGPGQTAALLAPCYAPIWPPSHLSTAKRPRKPPTSGPPPTAPSAPTAWS
;
A
#
# COMPACT_ATOMS: atom_id res chain seq x y z
N MET A 1 -30.76 -29.25 27.32
CA MET A 1 -29.99 -29.75 26.17
C MET A 1 -28.54 -29.42 26.44
N SER A 2 -27.66 -30.42 26.46
CA SER A 2 -26.33 -30.39 27.07
C SER A 2 -25.41 -29.27 26.56
N ASP A 3 -24.79 -28.54 27.50
CA ASP A 3 -23.81 -27.45 27.26
C ASP A 3 -22.41 -28.03 26.91
N SER A 4 -22.36 -29.04 26.03
CA SER A 4 -21.11 -29.70 25.63
C SER A 4 -20.43 -28.98 24.46
N PRO A 5 -19.09 -28.93 24.41
CA PRO A 5 -18.34 -28.41 23.25
C PRO A 5 -18.82 -28.96 21.90
N HIS A 6 -19.10 -30.27 21.83
CA HIS A 6 -19.62 -30.92 20.64
C HIS A 6 -21.01 -30.42 20.23
N ALA A 7 -21.93 -30.22 21.17
CA ALA A 7 -23.25 -29.67 20.88
C ALA A 7 -23.19 -28.22 20.37
N ARG A 8 -22.28 -27.41 20.95
CA ARG A 8 -22.04 -26.03 20.53
C ARG A 8 -21.40 -25.94 19.13
N LEU A 9 -20.54 -26.88 18.78
CA LEU A 9 -19.96 -26.98 17.44
C LEU A 9 -21.00 -27.48 16.42
N ALA A 10 -21.82 -28.47 16.77
CA ALA A 10 -22.89 -28.99 15.91
C ALA A 10 -23.92 -27.93 15.53
N ALA A 11 -24.24 -27.00 16.44
CA ALA A 11 -25.13 -25.88 16.15
C ALA A 11 -24.59 -24.90 15.09
N LEU A 12 -23.30 -24.99 14.72
CA LEU A 12 -22.66 -24.14 13.71
C LEU A 12 -22.54 -24.81 12.34
N ALA A 13 -23.02 -26.04 12.17
CA ALA A 13 -22.95 -26.80 10.92
C ALA A 13 -24.11 -26.50 9.95
N ASP A 14 -24.78 -25.34 10.08
CA ASP A 14 -25.95 -24.98 9.27
C ASP A 14 -25.55 -24.73 7.80
N PRO A 15 -25.95 -25.58 6.84
CA PRO A 15 -25.54 -25.44 5.43
C PRO A 15 -26.16 -24.21 4.74
N THR A 16 -27.15 -23.57 5.36
CA THR A 16 -27.87 -22.42 4.77
C THR A 16 -27.36 -21.07 5.26
N ALA A 17 -26.53 -21.05 6.31
CA ALA A 17 -26.00 -19.80 6.85
C ALA A 17 -24.83 -19.26 6.00
N ALA A 18 -24.79 -17.95 5.82
CA ALA A 18 -23.73 -17.30 5.04
C ALA A 18 -22.38 -17.44 5.77
N PRO A 19 -21.25 -17.54 5.03
CA PRO A 19 -19.91 -17.56 5.65
C PRO A 19 -19.64 -16.37 6.57
N ALA A 20 -20.16 -15.19 6.19
CA ALA A 20 -20.10 -13.97 6.98
C ALA A 20 -20.79 -14.10 8.37
N ASP A 21 -21.77 -14.99 8.52
CA ASP A 21 -22.43 -15.25 9.80
C ASP A 21 -21.76 -16.37 10.59
N GLN A 22 -21.15 -17.33 9.90
CA GLN A 22 -20.59 -18.54 10.49
C GLN A 22 -19.17 -18.35 11.03
N LEU A 23 -18.28 -17.70 10.28
CA LEU A 23 -16.88 -17.48 10.67
C LEU A 23 -16.77 -16.75 12.03
N PRO A 24 -17.53 -15.68 12.30
CA PRO A 24 -17.52 -15.02 13.62
C PRO A 24 -17.99 -15.93 14.76
N ARG A 25 -18.99 -16.79 14.51
CA ARG A 25 -19.52 -17.72 15.51
C ARG A 25 -18.51 -18.83 15.83
N LEU A 26 -17.81 -19.34 14.82
CA LEU A 26 -16.71 -20.29 14.97
C LEU A 26 -15.55 -19.69 15.79
N ARG A 27 -15.14 -18.45 15.48
CA ARG A 27 -14.13 -17.73 16.27
C ARG A 27 -14.56 -17.56 17.73
N LYS A 28 -15.83 -17.20 17.98
CA LYS A 28 -16.36 -17.07 19.35
C LYS A 28 -16.34 -18.40 20.10
N LEU A 29 -16.66 -19.50 19.44
CA LEU A 29 -16.56 -20.84 20.02
C LEU A 29 -15.10 -21.17 20.37
N LEU A 30 -14.16 -20.99 19.43
CA LEU A 30 -12.72 -21.16 19.64
C LEU A 30 -12.23 -20.39 20.88
N GLU A 31 -12.56 -19.10 20.97
CA GLU A 31 -12.16 -18.28 22.11
C GLU A 31 -12.73 -18.82 23.43
N SER A 32 -13.99 -19.26 23.44
CA SER A 32 -14.59 -19.83 24.65
C SER A 32 -13.94 -21.15 25.09
N LEU A 33 -13.53 -22.00 24.14
CA LEU A 33 -12.84 -23.27 24.41
C LEU A 33 -11.47 -23.01 25.03
N LEU A 34 -10.71 -22.08 24.44
CA LEU A 34 -9.38 -21.72 24.94
C LEU A 34 -9.46 -21.01 26.30
N ARG A 35 -10.46 -20.16 26.53
CA ARG A 35 -10.66 -19.56 27.87
C ARG A 35 -10.94 -20.62 28.94
N ALA A 36 -11.73 -21.64 28.62
CA ALA A 36 -12.02 -22.74 29.53
C ALA A 36 -10.77 -23.59 29.81
N ASP A 37 -9.97 -23.89 28.79
CA ASP A 37 -8.71 -24.62 28.90
C ASP A 37 -7.67 -23.87 29.73
N TYR A 38 -7.41 -22.59 29.44
CA TYR A 38 -6.47 -21.77 30.22
C TYR A 38 -6.91 -21.65 31.68
N LYS A 39 -8.22 -21.53 31.94
CA LYS A 39 -8.76 -21.57 33.30
C LYS A 39 -8.51 -22.92 33.99
N ARG A 40 -8.69 -24.04 33.28
CA ARG A 40 -8.42 -25.39 33.80
C ARG A 40 -6.94 -25.59 34.13
N ARG A 41 -6.04 -25.09 33.29
CA ARG A 41 -4.57 -25.14 33.47
C ARG A 41 -4.03 -24.07 34.45
N LYS A 42 -4.90 -23.19 34.97
CA LYS A 42 -4.53 -22.02 35.79
C LYS A 42 -3.47 -21.11 35.12
N ALA A 43 -3.54 -20.99 33.80
CA ALA A 43 -2.65 -20.15 32.99
C ALA A 43 -3.29 -18.78 32.68
N PRO A 44 -2.50 -17.69 32.56
CA PRO A 44 -3.03 -16.38 32.19
C PRO A 44 -3.52 -16.36 30.74
N PHE A 45 -4.75 -15.88 30.52
CA PHE A 45 -5.31 -15.72 29.18
C PHE A 45 -4.98 -14.33 28.62
N GLY A 46 -4.07 -14.27 27.64
CA GLY A 46 -3.74 -13.04 26.92
C GLY A 46 -4.77 -12.72 25.83
N ASN A 47 -4.31 -12.53 24.59
CA ASN A 47 -5.18 -12.39 23.42
C ASN A 47 -5.38 -13.74 22.71
N LEU A 48 -6.34 -13.81 21.78
CA LEU A 48 -6.68 -15.06 21.10
C LEU A 48 -5.51 -15.63 20.25
N PHE A 49 -4.67 -14.78 19.66
CA PHE A 49 -3.48 -15.22 18.92
C PHE A 49 -2.50 -15.97 19.84
N GLN A 50 -2.16 -15.38 20.99
CA GLN A 50 -1.28 -15.99 21.98
C GLN A 50 -1.93 -17.22 22.61
N ALA A 51 -3.24 -17.17 22.86
CA ALA A 51 -3.98 -18.28 23.42
C ALA A 51 -3.92 -19.53 22.54
N ILE A 52 -4.10 -19.39 21.22
CA ILE A 52 -3.96 -20.47 20.24
C ILE A 52 -2.53 -21.05 20.30
N GLY A 53 -1.51 -20.19 20.22
CA GLY A 53 -0.11 -20.63 20.25
C GLY A 53 0.23 -21.42 21.51
N GLY A 54 -0.14 -20.90 22.68
CA GLY A 54 0.15 -21.55 23.96
C GLY A 54 -0.68 -22.80 24.23
N ALA A 55 -1.89 -22.92 23.68
CA ALA A 55 -2.68 -24.15 23.78
C ALA A 55 -2.11 -25.27 22.89
N CYS A 56 -1.78 -24.96 21.64
CA CYS A 56 -1.15 -25.95 20.74
C CYS A 56 0.19 -26.44 21.30
N TYR A 57 0.99 -25.55 21.90
CA TYR A 57 2.23 -25.94 22.57
C TYR A 57 1.99 -26.85 23.79
N ALA A 58 1.08 -26.46 24.68
CA ALA A 58 0.83 -27.21 25.92
C ALA A 58 0.17 -28.58 25.71
N LEU A 59 -0.57 -28.74 24.62
CA LEU A 59 -1.25 -29.99 24.24
C LEU A 59 -0.47 -30.78 23.19
N GLU A 60 0.75 -30.36 22.84
CA GLU A 60 1.62 -30.98 21.83
C GLU A 60 0.91 -31.24 20.48
N LEU A 61 0.10 -30.26 20.04
CA LEU A 61 -0.70 -30.37 18.82
C LEU A 61 0.11 -30.05 17.57
N ASP A 62 -0.31 -30.66 16.46
CA ASP A 62 0.35 -30.52 15.16
C ASP A 62 0.48 -29.04 14.72
N PRO A 63 1.65 -28.60 14.21
CA PRO A 63 1.86 -27.23 13.76
C PRO A 63 0.86 -26.75 12.70
N SER A 64 0.33 -27.66 11.87
CA SER A 64 -0.69 -27.34 10.87
C SER A 64 -2.03 -26.98 11.50
N LEU A 65 -2.38 -27.54 12.67
CA LEU A 65 -3.59 -27.17 13.40
C LEU A 65 -3.47 -25.75 13.96
N ARG A 66 -2.29 -25.37 14.46
CA ARG A 66 -2.01 -24.00 14.91
C ARG A 66 -2.24 -23.01 13.77
N ALA A 67 -1.72 -23.28 12.58
CA ALA A 67 -1.92 -22.43 11.40
C ALA A 67 -3.41 -22.29 11.07
N ARG A 68 -4.14 -23.41 10.94
CA ARG A 68 -5.58 -23.40 10.61
C ARG A 68 -6.45 -22.66 11.64
N LEU A 69 -6.11 -22.74 12.94
CA LEU A 69 -6.81 -21.98 13.98
C LEU A 69 -6.50 -20.47 13.91
N GLN A 70 -5.28 -20.10 13.52
CA GLN A 70 -4.93 -18.70 13.27
C GLN A 70 -5.62 -18.16 12.01
N ASP A 71 -5.74 -18.98 10.96
CA ASP A 71 -6.44 -18.61 9.73
C ASP A 71 -7.93 -18.38 10.00
N LEU A 72 -8.59 -19.25 10.78
CA LEU A 72 -9.96 -19.01 11.26
C LEU A 72 -10.08 -17.69 12.03
N ARG A 73 -9.14 -17.40 12.93
CA ARG A 73 -9.12 -16.14 13.68
C ARG A 73 -9.02 -14.93 12.74
N VAL A 74 -8.15 -15.01 11.73
CA VAL A 74 -7.95 -13.94 10.75
C VAL A 74 -9.19 -13.78 9.87
N ALA A 75 -9.67 -14.85 9.23
CA ALA A 75 -10.86 -14.82 8.37
C ALA A 75 -12.09 -14.28 9.11
N ALA A 76 -12.34 -14.72 10.34
CA ALA A 76 -13.43 -14.20 11.16
C ALA A 76 -13.26 -12.73 11.56
N ASN A 77 -12.01 -12.26 11.73
CA ASN A 77 -11.74 -10.84 11.97
C ASN A 77 -12.00 -10.00 10.71
N LEU A 78 -11.59 -10.48 9.52
CA LEU A 78 -11.89 -9.82 8.25
C LEU A 78 -13.41 -9.72 8.03
N VAL A 79 -14.15 -10.78 8.33
CA VAL A 79 -15.63 -10.76 8.27
C VAL A 79 -16.22 -9.71 9.21
N LEU A 80 -15.78 -9.70 10.47
CA LEU A 80 -16.31 -8.81 11.50
C LEU A 80 -15.93 -7.33 11.32
N HIS A 81 -14.80 -7.04 10.67
CA HIS A 81 -14.17 -5.73 10.74
C HIS A 81 -13.84 -5.11 9.37
N GLU A 82 -13.81 -5.90 8.30
CA GLU A 82 -13.39 -5.47 6.96
C GLU A 82 -14.45 -5.78 5.88
N SER A 83 -15.70 -6.06 6.29
CA SER A 83 -16.82 -6.39 5.39
C SER A 83 -16.51 -7.53 4.40
N TYR A 84 -15.58 -8.41 4.79
CA TYR A 84 -15.24 -9.60 4.02
C TYR A 84 -16.43 -10.58 4.04
N PRO A 85 -16.94 -11.06 2.90
CA PRO A 85 -18.08 -11.97 2.87
C PRO A 85 -17.75 -13.37 3.41
N GLY A 86 -16.47 -13.73 3.52
CA GLY A 86 -16.04 -15.08 3.82
C GLY A 86 -16.30 -16.07 2.68
N THR A 87 -15.66 -17.23 2.74
CA THR A 87 -15.87 -18.33 1.81
C THR A 87 -16.34 -19.59 2.53
N LEU A 88 -17.06 -20.46 1.80
CA LEU A 88 -17.48 -21.76 2.31
C LEU A 88 -16.27 -22.67 2.63
N ALA A 89 -15.15 -22.50 1.90
CA ALA A 89 -13.91 -23.21 2.18
C ALA A 89 -13.29 -22.80 3.53
N GLU A 90 -13.25 -21.50 3.85
CA GLU A 90 -12.77 -21.02 5.15
C GLU A 90 -13.66 -21.47 6.30
N VAL A 91 -14.99 -21.49 6.10
CA VAL A 91 -15.92 -22.06 7.08
C VAL A 91 -15.60 -23.53 7.32
N ALA A 92 -15.48 -24.33 6.26
CA ALA A 92 -15.22 -25.77 6.37
C ALA A 92 -13.86 -26.03 7.05
N ALA A 93 -12.81 -25.31 6.65
CA ALA A 93 -11.47 -25.42 7.23
C ALA A 93 -11.45 -24.98 8.71
N GLY A 94 -12.10 -23.86 9.02
CA GLY A 94 -12.22 -23.36 10.38
C GLY A 94 -13.04 -24.28 11.29
N PHE A 95 -14.14 -24.84 10.78
CA PHE A 95 -14.95 -25.83 11.48
C PHE A 95 -14.13 -27.09 11.79
N ALA A 96 -13.41 -27.62 10.80
CA ALA A 96 -12.55 -28.78 10.98
C ALA A 96 -11.45 -28.54 12.01
N ALA A 97 -10.80 -27.37 11.99
CA ALA A 97 -9.80 -26.99 12.97
C ALA A 97 -10.37 -26.89 14.40
N VAL A 98 -11.58 -26.34 14.56
CA VAL A 98 -12.24 -26.30 15.87
C VAL A 98 -12.66 -27.70 16.32
N ALA A 99 -13.11 -28.57 15.41
CA ALA A 99 -13.45 -29.96 15.73
C ALA A 99 -12.24 -30.74 16.27
N GLU A 100 -11.08 -30.59 15.63
CA GLU A 100 -9.83 -31.20 16.04
C GLU A 100 -9.32 -30.65 17.38
N LEU A 101 -9.49 -29.35 17.63
CA LEU A 101 -9.21 -28.77 18.95
C LEU A 101 -10.18 -29.29 20.02
N VAL A 102 -11.46 -29.49 19.71
CA VAL A 102 -12.43 -30.08 20.62
C VAL A 102 -12.01 -31.50 20.99
N GLU A 103 -11.61 -32.32 20.02
CA GLU A 103 -11.08 -33.66 20.25
C GLU A 103 -9.86 -33.62 21.17
N ALA A 104 -8.89 -32.73 20.91
CA ALA A 104 -7.72 -32.56 21.77
C ALA A 104 -8.06 -32.15 23.22
N LEU A 105 -9.08 -31.31 23.42
CA LEU A 105 -9.48 -30.81 24.74
C LEU A 105 -10.37 -31.78 25.54
N THR A 106 -11.07 -32.67 24.84
CA THR A 106 -12.08 -33.57 25.44
C THR A 106 -11.68 -35.04 25.43
N GLY A 107 -10.76 -35.44 24.54
CA GLY A 107 -10.40 -36.82 24.26
C GLY A 107 -11.42 -37.58 23.40
N GLU A 108 -12.47 -36.91 22.90
CA GLU A 108 -13.54 -37.53 22.12
C GLU A 108 -13.66 -36.91 20.71
N PRO A 109 -13.58 -37.70 19.63
CA PRO A 109 -13.65 -37.19 18.27
C PRO A 109 -15.03 -36.59 17.96
N TYR A 110 -15.06 -35.54 17.14
CA TYR A 110 -16.32 -34.92 16.72
C TYR A 110 -17.02 -35.74 15.62
N THR A 111 -18.17 -36.31 15.97
CA THR A 111 -19.03 -37.15 15.11
C THR A 111 -20.34 -36.49 14.66
N GLY A 112 -20.52 -35.21 14.99
CA GLY A 112 -21.74 -34.46 14.65
C GLY A 112 -21.79 -33.96 13.20
N PRO A 113 -22.87 -33.23 12.82
CA PRO A 113 -23.02 -32.67 11.48
C PRO A 113 -21.86 -31.73 11.13
N ARG A 114 -21.46 -31.70 9.86
CA ARG A 114 -20.38 -30.84 9.34
C ARG A 114 -20.93 -29.92 8.25
N PRO A 115 -20.42 -28.68 8.11
CA PRO A 115 -20.74 -27.86 6.96
C PRO A 115 -20.29 -28.58 5.66
N PRO A 116 -21.07 -28.47 4.57
CA PRO A 116 -20.81 -29.20 3.34
C PRO A 116 -19.45 -28.83 2.75
N ALA A 117 -18.72 -29.84 2.23
CA ALA A 117 -17.43 -29.59 1.60
C ALA A 117 -17.61 -28.76 0.31
N PRO A 118 -16.63 -27.92 -0.09
CA PRO A 118 -16.73 -27.11 -1.31
C PRO A 118 -17.08 -27.92 -2.57
N ALA A 119 -16.66 -29.19 -2.65
CA ALA A 119 -16.97 -30.11 -3.75
C ALA A 119 -18.41 -30.65 -3.74
N GLU A 120 -19.05 -30.75 -2.58
CA GLU A 120 -20.40 -31.33 -2.41
C GLU A 120 -21.51 -30.34 -2.80
N ILE A 121 -21.23 -29.03 -2.72
CA ILE A 121 -22.19 -27.95 -3.05
C ILE A 121 -22.27 -27.73 -4.57
N VAL A 122 -21.16 -27.92 -5.28
CA VAL A 122 -21.09 -27.81 -6.76
C VAL A 122 -21.98 -28.86 -7.43
N ALA A 123 -22.22 -30.01 -6.78
CA ALA A 123 -23.09 -31.07 -7.29
C ALA A 123 -24.60 -30.77 -7.19
N HIS A 124 -25.02 -29.80 -6.37
CA HIS A 124 -26.44 -29.54 -6.05
C HIS A 124 -26.98 -28.18 -6.55
N LEU A 125 -26.21 -27.44 -7.35
CA LEU A 125 -26.68 -26.20 -7.98
C LEU A 125 -27.29 -26.48 -9.37
N PRO A 126 -28.49 -25.95 -9.68
CA PRO A 126 -29.07 -26.04 -11.02
C PRO A 126 -28.18 -25.30 -12.02
N ALA A 127 -27.89 -25.95 -13.15
CA ALA A 127 -27.00 -25.46 -14.19
C ALA A 127 -27.43 -24.08 -14.70
N ALA A 128 -26.58 -23.08 -14.52
CA ALA A 128 -26.67 -21.82 -15.24
C ALA A 128 -25.27 -21.26 -15.53
N THR A 129 -25.00 -21.21 -16.84
CA THR A 129 -23.98 -20.41 -17.57
C THR A 129 -22.52 -20.85 -17.40
N PRO A 130 -21.80 -21.15 -18.51
CA PRO A 130 -20.44 -21.64 -18.45
C PRO A 130 -19.51 -20.59 -17.85
N ALA A 131 -19.00 -20.88 -16.66
CA ALA A 131 -17.82 -20.23 -16.14
C ALA A 131 -16.66 -20.54 -17.09
N LEU A 132 -15.91 -19.50 -17.47
CA LEU A 132 -14.60 -19.62 -18.09
C LEU A 132 -13.77 -20.65 -17.31
N PRO A 133 -12.97 -21.48 -17.99
CA PRO A 133 -12.30 -22.61 -17.34
C PRO A 133 -11.47 -22.10 -16.18
N ALA A 134 -11.85 -22.53 -14.97
CA ALA A 134 -11.04 -22.40 -13.78
C ALA A 134 -9.71 -23.07 -14.08
N VAL A 135 -8.66 -22.26 -14.25
CA VAL A 135 -7.29 -22.74 -14.30
C VAL A 135 -7.06 -23.47 -12.99
N ALA A 136 -6.99 -24.80 -13.07
CA ALA A 136 -6.72 -25.66 -11.94
C ALA A 136 -5.45 -25.16 -11.24
N SER A 137 -5.56 -24.71 -9.98
CA SER A 137 -4.39 -24.53 -9.13
C SER A 137 -3.76 -25.92 -8.95
N PRO A 138 -2.57 -26.18 -9.51
CA PRO A 138 -1.84 -27.37 -9.13
C PRO A 138 -1.43 -27.16 -7.68
N SER A 139 -1.46 -28.22 -6.89
CA SER A 139 -0.87 -28.25 -5.55
C SER A 139 0.54 -27.65 -5.59
N GLU A 140 0.68 -26.42 -5.12
CA GLU A 140 1.95 -25.69 -5.10
C GLU A 140 2.90 -26.43 -4.15
N SER A 141 3.94 -27.01 -4.74
CA SER A 141 5.21 -27.26 -4.05
C SER A 141 5.56 -26.04 -3.19
N ALA A 142 6.04 -26.28 -1.97
CA ALA A 142 6.38 -25.29 -0.94
C ALA A 142 7.45 -24.27 -1.39
N ALA A 143 7.08 -23.37 -2.31
CA ALA A 143 7.92 -22.28 -2.79
C ALA A 143 7.78 -21.08 -1.86
N ASP A 144 8.90 -20.48 -1.48
CA ASP A 144 8.89 -19.26 -0.66
C ASP A 144 8.31 -18.10 -1.49
N PRO A 145 7.14 -17.54 -1.11
CA PRO A 145 6.51 -16.44 -1.83
C PRO A 145 7.32 -15.14 -1.77
N ARG A 146 8.36 -15.08 -0.93
CA ARG A 146 9.28 -13.95 -0.79
C ARG A 146 10.59 -14.15 -1.54
N ALA A 147 10.87 -15.33 -2.07
CA ALA A 147 12.10 -15.59 -2.80
C ALA A 147 12.22 -14.65 -4.00
N VAL A 148 13.42 -14.08 -4.19
CA VAL A 148 13.74 -13.22 -5.32
C VAL A 148 14.86 -13.87 -6.13
N TRP A 149 14.59 -14.17 -7.40
CA TRP A 149 15.60 -14.65 -8.34
C TRP A 149 15.92 -13.57 -9.35
N ARG A 150 17.20 -13.18 -9.42
CA ARG A 150 17.70 -12.24 -10.42
C ARG A 150 18.15 -13.00 -11.65
N VAL A 151 17.57 -12.67 -12.79
CA VAL A 151 17.78 -13.37 -14.07
C VAL A 151 18.08 -12.39 -15.18
N GLN A 152 18.72 -12.86 -16.24
CA GLN A 152 18.95 -12.12 -17.48
C GLN A 152 18.09 -12.68 -18.60
N VAL A 153 17.44 -11.83 -19.39
CA VAL A 153 16.77 -12.27 -20.62
C VAL A 153 17.81 -12.63 -21.67
N VAL A 154 17.84 -13.91 -22.05
CA VAL A 154 18.72 -14.44 -23.10
C VAL A 154 18.04 -14.30 -24.46
N HIS A 155 16.77 -14.69 -24.54
CA HIS A 155 16.00 -14.65 -25.77
C HIS A 155 14.51 -14.45 -25.48
N ALA A 156 13.82 -13.68 -26.32
CA ALA A 156 12.37 -13.57 -26.28
C ALA A 156 11.83 -13.69 -27.72
N ASP A 157 10.97 -14.68 -27.93
CA ASP A 157 10.37 -14.97 -29.22
C ASP A 157 8.96 -14.36 -29.28
N LEU A 158 8.79 -13.38 -30.16
CA LEU A 158 7.52 -12.70 -30.37
C LEU A 158 6.45 -13.59 -31.00
N ALA A 159 6.85 -14.63 -31.76
CA ALA A 159 5.89 -15.51 -32.43
C ALA A 159 5.26 -16.52 -31.47
N SER A 160 6.07 -17.14 -30.60
CA SER A 160 5.57 -18.08 -29.59
C SER A 160 5.17 -17.41 -28.27
N GLY A 161 5.60 -16.17 -28.01
CA GLY A 161 5.44 -15.49 -26.73
C GLY A 161 6.38 -15.99 -25.63
N ALA A 162 7.34 -16.87 -25.96
CA ALA A 162 8.25 -17.46 -24.99
C ALA A 162 9.39 -16.50 -24.62
N ILE A 163 9.65 -16.36 -23.32
CA ILE A 163 10.83 -15.65 -22.79
C ILE A 163 11.75 -16.68 -22.14
N THR A 164 12.98 -16.76 -22.63
CA THR A 164 14.05 -17.57 -22.10
C THR A 164 15.01 -16.70 -21.29
N VAL A 165 15.23 -17.08 -20.05
CA VAL A 165 16.09 -16.37 -19.11
C VAL A 165 17.13 -17.31 -18.51
N GLU A 166 18.18 -16.74 -17.96
CA GLU A 166 19.22 -17.45 -17.22
C GLU A 166 19.49 -16.75 -15.88
N MET A 167 19.88 -17.50 -14.86
CA MET A 167 20.25 -16.93 -13.57
C MET A 167 21.43 -15.96 -13.72
N SER A 168 21.31 -14.74 -13.21
CA SER A 168 22.44 -13.78 -13.21
C SER A 168 23.58 -14.24 -12.30
N VAL A 169 23.26 -15.03 -11.27
CA VAL A 169 24.22 -15.67 -10.37
C VAL A 169 23.77 -17.12 -10.13
N PRO A 170 24.63 -18.12 -10.42
CA PRO A 170 24.34 -19.53 -10.16
C PRO A 170 24.09 -19.80 -8.66
N ALA A 171 23.21 -20.75 -8.33
CA ALA A 171 22.97 -21.22 -6.97
C ALA A 171 22.43 -22.66 -6.98
N ASP A 172 22.74 -23.45 -5.95
CA ASP A 172 22.54 -24.91 -5.91
C ASP A 172 21.06 -25.36 -5.96
N ASP A 173 20.11 -24.47 -5.68
CA ASP A 173 18.65 -24.73 -5.77
C ASP A 173 17.96 -24.00 -6.94
N ARG A 174 18.73 -23.42 -7.86
CA ARG A 174 18.23 -22.63 -9.00
C ARG A 174 18.53 -23.32 -10.34
N PRO A 175 17.81 -22.99 -11.43
CA PRO A 175 18.09 -23.61 -12.72
C PRO A 175 19.56 -23.35 -13.12
N PRO A 176 20.34 -24.39 -13.47
CA PRO A 176 21.77 -24.25 -13.76
C PRO A 176 22.08 -23.69 -15.15
N GLY A 177 21.05 -23.49 -15.98
CA GLY A 177 21.17 -22.93 -17.32
C GLY A 177 19.86 -22.28 -17.77
N PRO A 178 19.73 -21.93 -19.05
CA PRO A 178 18.57 -21.21 -19.56
C PRO A 178 17.25 -21.96 -19.35
N PHE A 179 16.21 -21.24 -18.94
CA PHE A 179 14.87 -21.75 -18.71
C PHE A 179 13.81 -20.78 -19.21
N GLN A 180 12.61 -21.30 -19.48
CA GLN A 180 11.49 -20.51 -19.98
C GLN A 180 10.62 -19.97 -18.83
N LEU A 181 10.15 -18.74 -18.98
CA LEU A 181 9.19 -18.11 -18.09
C LEU A 181 7.75 -18.39 -18.54
N GLU A 182 6.89 -18.67 -17.59
CA GLU A 182 5.44 -18.53 -17.76
C GLU A 182 5.00 -17.23 -17.08
N LEU A 183 4.71 -16.20 -17.87
CA LEU A 183 4.31 -14.90 -17.35
C LEU A 183 2.88 -14.93 -16.81
N PRO A 184 2.62 -14.36 -15.62
CA PRO A 184 1.25 -14.10 -15.19
C PRO A 184 0.56 -13.10 -16.14
N PRO A 185 -0.77 -13.15 -16.29
CA PRO A 185 -1.52 -12.31 -17.23
C PRO A 185 -1.25 -10.79 -17.09
N ALA A 186 -1.03 -10.32 -15.86
CA ALA A 186 -0.72 -8.91 -15.60
C ALA A 186 0.60 -8.44 -16.27
N TYR A 187 1.52 -9.36 -16.57
CA TYR A 187 2.86 -9.06 -17.09
C TYR A 187 3.03 -9.40 -18.58
N GLU A 188 1.96 -9.70 -19.32
CA GLU A 188 2.03 -10.04 -20.76
C GLU A 188 2.75 -8.98 -21.60
N SER A 189 2.58 -7.70 -21.24
CA SER A 189 3.26 -6.58 -21.90
C SER A 189 4.79 -6.58 -21.80
N LEU A 190 5.39 -7.46 -20.98
CA LEU A 190 6.84 -7.60 -20.82
C LEU A 190 7.52 -8.20 -22.06
N LEU A 191 6.79 -8.93 -22.90
CA LEU A 191 7.37 -9.63 -24.06
C LEU A 191 8.10 -8.69 -25.03
N LEU A 192 7.47 -7.56 -25.37
CA LEU A 192 8.05 -6.56 -26.28
C LEU A 192 9.37 -5.96 -25.76
N PRO A 193 9.42 -5.37 -24.55
CA PRO A 193 10.67 -4.86 -24.02
C PRO A 193 11.70 -5.97 -23.75
N ALA A 194 11.28 -7.20 -23.42
CA ALA A 194 12.20 -8.32 -23.28
C ALA A 194 12.93 -8.63 -24.60
N ALA A 195 12.22 -8.67 -25.72
CA ALA A 195 12.80 -8.89 -27.05
C ALA A 195 13.66 -7.72 -27.53
N ALA A 196 13.27 -6.48 -27.22
CA ALA A 196 13.99 -5.30 -27.67
C ALA A 196 15.25 -5.00 -26.85
N LEU A 197 15.22 -5.28 -25.54
CA LEU A 197 16.23 -4.79 -24.61
C LEU A 197 17.17 -5.88 -24.08
N HIS A 198 16.72 -7.14 -24.09
CA HIS A 198 17.34 -8.24 -23.34
C HIS A 198 17.65 -7.84 -21.88
N PRO A 199 16.64 -7.42 -21.09
CA PRO A 199 16.86 -6.79 -19.79
C PRO A 199 17.20 -7.79 -18.67
N ALA A 200 17.72 -7.26 -17.57
CA ALA A 200 17.73 -7.99 -16.29
C ALA A 200 16.32 -7.98 -15.68
N LEU A 201 15.92 -9.07 -15.01
CA LEU A 201 14.64 -9.17 -14.32
C LEU A 201 14.83 -9.66 -12.88
N ASN A 202 13.98 -9.19 -11.96
CA ASN A 202 13.71 -9.89 -10.69
C ASN A 202 12.42 -10.69 -10.82
N LEU A 203 12.50 -11.98 -10.50
CA LEU A 203 11.37 -12.90 -10.36
C LEU A 203 11.05 -13.03 -8.87
N ILE A 204 9.86 -12.61 -8.45
CA ILE A 204 9.43 -12.63 -7.05
C ILE A 204 8.44 -13.78 -6.86
N GLY A 205 8.68 -14.60 -5.84
CA GLY A 205 7.94 -15.84 -5.59
C GLY A 205 7.96 -16.81 -6.79
N PRO A 206 9.13 -17.16 -7.34
CA PRO A 206 9.23 -18.10 -8.45
C PRO A 206 8.85 -19.53 -8.04
N VAL A 207 7.94 -20.14 -8.81
CA VAL A 207 7.53 -21.54 -8.68
C VAL A 207 8.00 -22.29 -9.92
N ARG A 208 8.73 -23.40 -9.71
CA ARG A 208 9.09 -24.31 -10.81
C ARG A 208 7.89 -25.18 -11.16
N LEU A 209 7.55 -25.22 -12.43
CA LEU A 209 6.46 -26.04 -12.97
C LEU A 209 6.97 -27.44 -13.34
N PRO A 210 6.08 -28.46 -13.41
CA PRO A 210 6.47 -29.83 -13.74
C PRO A 210 7.12 -30.00 -15.13
N ASP A 211 6.85 -29.08 -16.05
CA ASP A 211 7.41 -29.05 -17.42
C ASP A 211 8.78 -28.35 -17.51
N GLY A 212 9.34 -27.91 -16.38
CA GLY A 212 10.63 -27.21 -16.30
C GLY A 212 10.55 -25.70 -16.50
N ARG A 213 9.37 -25.14 -16.80
CA ARG A 213 9.16 -23.69 -16.84
C ARG A 213 9.12 -23.11 -15.43
N VAL A 214 9.34 -21.80 -15.32
CA VAL A 214 9.25 -21.07 -14.04
C VAL A 214 8.14 -20.03 -14.14
N ARG A 215 7.19 -20.09 -13.20
CA ARG A 215 6.14 -19.10 -13.04
C ARG A 215 6.43 -18.22 -11.82
N PRO A 216 6.78 -16.95 -12.01
CA PRO A 216 6.89 -16.00 -10.90
C PRO A 216 5.52 -15.48 -10.47
N ARG A 217 5.38 -15.10 -9.20
CA ARG A 217 4.22 -14.32 -8.73
C ARG A 217 4.24 -12.91 -9.33
N ARG A 218 5.41 -12.27 -9.36
CA ARG A 218 5.62 -10.92 -9.91
C ARG A 218 6.94 -10.84 -10.64
N VAL A 219 7.00 -9.96 -11.64
CA VAL A 219 8.20 -9.71 -12.44
C VAL A 219 8.52 -8.22 -12.40
N VAL A 220 9.79 -7.88 -12.25
CA VAL A 220 10.28 -6.50 -12.24
C VAL A 220 11.39 -6.37 -13.28
N LEU A 221 11.18 -5.52 -14.29
CA LEU A 221 12.12 -5.29 -15.40
C LEU A 221 13.18 -4.26 -15.03
N GLU A 222 14.47 -4.55 -15.18
CA GLU A 222 15.54 -3.64 -14.75
C GLU A 222 15.33 -3.16 -13.31
N PRO A 223 15.43 -4.07 -12.32
CA PRO A 223 15.07 -3.79 -10.93
C PRO A 223 15.93 -2.71 -10.26
N ASP A 224 17.09 -2.37 -10.82
CA ASP A 224 17.92 -1.27 -10.32
C ASP A 224 17.45 0.10 -10.84
N TYR A 225 16.54 0.13 -11.83
CA TYR A 225 15.90 1.36 -12.30
C TYR A 225 14.77 1.74 -11.34
N LEU A 226 15.06 2.63 -10.38
CA LEU A 226 14.13 2.98 -9.31
C LEU A 226 13.12 4.05 -9.76
N ILE A 227 11.85 3.66 -9.87
CA ILE A 227 10.74 4.58 -10.15
C ILE A 227 10.15 5.11 -8.84
N SER A 228 9.86 6.41 -8.79
CA SER A 228 9.18 7.02 -7.65
C SER A 228 7.77 6.46 -7.46
N VAL A 229 7.43 6.12 -6.22
CA VAL A 229 6.08 5.70 -5.82
C VAL A 229 5.04 6.73 -6.25
N THR A 230 5.33 8.02 -6.12
CA THR A 230 4.42 9.09 -6.54
C THR A 230 4.13 9.04 -8.04
N THR A 231 5.17 8.90 -8.87
CA THR A 231 5.04 8.78 -10.33
C THR A 231 4.14 7.60 -10.71
N LEU A 232 4.36 6.45 -10.08
CA LEU A 232 3.61 5.24 -10.39
C LEU A 232 2.17 5.27 -9.86
N ALA A 233 1.94 5.87 -8.70
CA ALA A 233 0.61 6.05 -8.13
C ALA A 233 -0.30 6.88 -9.05
N GLU A 234 0.27 7.84 -9.78
CA GLU A 234 -0.47 8.66 -10.73
C GLU A 234 -0.89 7.91 -11.99
N CYS A 235 -0.26 6.77 -12.31
CA CYS A 235 -0.71 5.87 -13.36
C CYS A 235 -2.05 5.20 -13.01
N ALA A 236 -2.37 5.06 -11.72
CA ALA A 236 -3.63 4.46 -11.28
C ALA A 236 -4.78 5.47 -11.34
N GLN A 237 -5.68 5.25 -12.28
CA GLN A 237 -6.90 6.02 -12.49
C GLN A 237 -8.11 5.22 -12.02
N ARG A 238 -9.30 5.85 -12.06
CA ARG A 238 -10.54 5.20 -11.61
C ARG A 238 -10.89 3.95 -12.43
N ASP A 239 -10.51 3.93 -13.70
CA ASP A 239 -10.92 2.99 -14.73
C ASP A 239 -9.79 2.06 -15.20
N GLY A 240 -8.55 2.29 -14.77
CA GLY A 240 -7.41 1.47 -15.14
C GLY A 240 -6.09 2.01 -14.62
N THR A 241 -5.00 1.30 -14.94
CA THR A 241 -3.63 1.74 -14.65
C THR A 241 -2.89 1.94 -15.97
N TYR A 242 -2.39 3.15 -16.20
CA TYR A 242 -1.83 3.57 -17.50
C TYR A 242 -0.41 4.13 -17.33
N ALA A 243 0.59 3.39 -17.83
CA ALA A 243 2.00 3.78 -17.72
C ALA A 243 2.33 5.06 -18.51
N GLU A 244 1.60 5.31 -19.59
CA GLU A 244 1.76 6.45 -20.49
C GLU A 244 1.51 7.79 -19.78
N LEU A 245 0.73 7.80 -18.70
CA LEU A 245 0.49 9.01 -17.90
C LEU A 245 1.77 9.52 -17.23
N ALA A 246 2.63 8.61 -16.76
CA ALA A 246 3.93 8.99 -16.20
C ALA A 246 4.84 9.55 -17.29
N LEU A 247 4.88 8.89 -18.45
CA LEU A 247 5.68 9.33 -19.59
C LEU A 247 5.23 10.71 -20.10
N LEU A 248 3.92 10.93 -20.23
CA LEU A 248 3.36 12.23 -20.65
C LEU A 248 3.78 13.36 -19.71
N LYS A 249 3.83 13.10 -18.40
CA LYS A 249 4.20 14.12 -17.40
C LYS A 249 5.63 14.61 -17.56
N TYR A 250 6.56 13.78 -18.04
CA TYR A 250 7.92 14.24 -18.31
C TYR A 250 8.01 15.29 -19.43
N PHE A 251 6.99 15.39 -20.28
CA PHE A 251 6.92 16.40 -21.34
C PHE A 251 6.13 17.65 -20.94
N LEU A 252 5.47 17.65 -19.77
CA LEU A 252 4.73 18.80 -19.29
C LEU A 252 5.65 19.74 -18.50
N PRO A 253 5.43 21.07 -18.55
CA PRO A 253 6.19 22.01 -17.76
C PRO A 253 5.94 21.79 -16.26
N ASP A 254 7.01 21.85 -15.47
CA ASP A 254 6.92 21.86 -14.01
C ASP A 254 6.56 23.28 -13.53
N GLU A 255 5.26 23.54 -13.38
CA GLU A 255 4.76 24.83 -12.91
C GLU A 255 4.45 24.78 -11.41
N ALA A 256 5.07 25.68 -10.65
CA ALA A 256 4.70 25.90 -9.26
C ALA A 256 3.22 26.27 -9.17
N SER A 257 2.43 25.37 -8.57
CA SER A 257 1.00 25.56 -8.40
C SER A 257 0.66 25.82 -6.94
N ARG A 258 -0.44 26.54 -6.71
CA ARG A 258 -0.98 26.74 -5.36
C ARG A 258 -1.13 25.43 -4.59
N SER A 259 -1.63 24.39 -5.24
CA SER A 259 -1.85 23.07 -4.63
C SER A 259 -0.54 22.41 -4.19
N LEU A 260 0.52 22.50 -5.00
CA LEU A 260 1.84 21.95 -4.67
C LEU A 260 2.42 22.68 -3.47
N VAL A 261 2.37 24.01 -3.48
CA VAL A 261 2.86 24.81 -2.35
C VAL A 261 2.10 24.45 -1.08
N VAL A 262 0.76 24.49 -1.11
CA VAL A 262 -0.07 24.10 0.05
C VAL A 262 0.27 22.70 0.54
N GLY A 263 0.47 21.72 -0.35
CA GLY A 263 0.94 20.39 0.03
C GLY A 263 2.23 20.42 0.85
N ASN A 264 3.27 21.08 0.35
CA ASN A 264 4.55 21.20 1.06
C ASN A 264 4.37 21.91 2.42
N LEU A 265 3.52 22.94 2.48
CA LEU A 265 3.27 23.68 3.73
C LEU A 265 2.58 22.79 4.75
N VAL A 266 1.60 21.99 4.31
CA VAL A 266 0.82 21.11 5.16
C VAL A 266 1.67 19.93 5.65
N ASN A 267 2.59 19.40 4.85
CA ASN A 267 3.58 18.43 5.31
C ASN A 267 4.43 19.01 6.45
N ARG A 268 4.96 20.23 6.29
CA ARG A 268 5.72 20.89 7.38
C ARG A 268 4.88 21.15 8.63
N LEU A 269 3.60 21.46 8.48
CA LEU A 269 2.69 21.58 9.62
C LEU A 269 2.49 20.25 10.34
N LEU A 270 2.44 19.13 9.62
CA LEU A 270 2.41 17.80 10.23
C LEU A 270 3.71 17.53 11.00
N ASP A 271 4.86 17.88 10.43
CA ASP A 271 6.17 17.69 11.08
C ASP A 271 6.27 18.44 12.41
N GLU A 272 5.83 19.71 12.42
CA GLU A 272 5.79 20.52 13.63
C GLU A 272 4.81 19.94 14.66
N GLU A 273 3.62 19.49 14.25
CA GLU A 273 2.63 18.90 15.15
C GLU A 273 3.11 17.61 15.82
N VAL A 274 3.84 16.77 15.08
CA VAL A 274 4.41 15.51 15.61
C VAL A 274 5.63 15.81 16.48
N SER A 275 6.56 16.65 16.02
CA SER A 275 7.83 16.96 16.72
C SER A 275 7.61 17.74 18.01
N HIS A 276 6.75 18.77 17.97
CA HIS A 276 6.44 19.59 19.14
C HIS A 276 5.76 18.75 20.23
N ALA A 277 4.83 17.89 19.84
CA ALA A 277 4.14 17.03 20.79
C ALA A 277 5.05 15.91 21.34
N ALA A 278 5.95 15.33 20.53
CA ALA A 278 6.96 14.38 21.01
C ALA A 278 7.89 15.02 22.07
N SER A 279 8.30 16.28 21.85
CA SER A 279 9.14 17.03 22.81
C SER A 279 8.44 17.28 24.15
N GLN A 280 7.13 17.54 24.14
CA GLN A 280 6.33 17.68 25.37
C GLN A 280 6.19 16.37 26.15
N VAL A 281 6.10 15.23 25.44
CA VAL A 281 6.07 13.89 26.07
C VAL A 281 7.43 13.57 26.69
N ALA A 282 8.53 13.85 25.99
CA ALA A 282 9.89 13.64 26.52
C ALA A 282 10.19 14.50 27.77
N GLY A 283 9.70 15.74 27.80
CA GLY A 283 9.84 16.63 28.97
C GLY A 283 8.99 16.24 30.19
N SER A 284 7.98 15.38 30.01
CA SER A 284 7.06 14.95 31.09
C SER A 284 7.32 13.52 31.60
N GLN A 285 8.20 12.76 30.95
CA GLN A 285 8.62 11.42 31.37
C GLN A 285 10.15 11.29 31.39
N LEU A 286 10.76 11.56 32.54
CA LEU A 286 12.02 10.91 32.92
C LEU A 286 11.69 9.76 33.88
N PRO A 287 11.70 8.51 33.38
CA PRO A 287 12.37 7.46 34.14
C PRO A 287 13.22 6.51 33.29
N ALA A 288 14.38 6.18 33.86
CA ALA A 288 15.27 5.02 33.67
C ALA A 288 15.36 4.36 32.28
N SER A 289 16.49 4.63 31.62
CA SER A 289 17.30 3.71 30.80
C SER A 289 16.67 2.35 30.49
N HIS A 290 16.00 2.24 29.34
CA HIS A 290 15.95 0.98 28.61
C HIS A 290 17.17 0.93 27.70
N GLU A 291 18.11 0.05 28.04
CA GLU A 291 19.25 -0.29 27.20
C GLU A 291 18.77 -0.77 25.84
N TRP A 292 19.21 -0.06 24.80
CA TRP A 292 19.05 -0.47 23.42
C TRP A 292 19.89 -1.74 23.19
N THR A 293 19.25 -2.88 22.95
CA THR A 293 19.96 -4.04 22.39
C THR A 293 20.17 -3.81 20.90
N ASP A 294 21.41 -3.45 20.61
CA ASP A 294 22.06 -3.22 19.32
C ASP A 294 21.76 -4.35 18.31
N TYR A 295 20.92 -4.09 17.30
CA TYR A 295 20.88 -4.90 16.08
C TYR A 295 21.91 -4.33 15.10
N LYS A 296 23.04 -5.04 15.04
CA LYS A 296 24.14 -4.96 14.06
C LYS A 296 23.89 -4.05 12.85
N GLY A 297 24.60 -2.91 12.83
CA GLY A 297 25.35 -2.55 11.62
C GLY A 297 25.04 -1.22 10.92
N PHE A 298 24.25 -0.29 11.49
CA PHE A 298 24.11 1.04 10.90
C PHE A 298 24.23 2.14 11.97
N ARG A 299 25.42 2.74 12.07
CA ARG A 299 25.62 3.96 12.86
C ARG A 299 25.13 5.15 12.03
N VAL A 300 23.94 5.68 12.35
CA VAL A 300 23.61 7.06 11.98
C VAL A 300 24.33 7.96 12.97
N SER A 301 25.33 8.70 12.49
CA SER A 301 26.02 9.72 13.28
C SER A 301 25.05 10.87 13.54
N SER A 302 24.52 11.00 14.76
CA SER A 302 23.84 12.21 15.20
C SER A 302 24.88 13.23 15.69
N GLU A 303 25.27 14.16 14.84
CA GLU A 303 26.04 15.36 15.24
C GLU A 303 25.17 16.39 15.98
N LEU A 304 24.46 15.96 17.03
CA LEU A 304 23.66 16.83 17.89
C LEU A 304 24.05 16.75 19.37
N ALA A 305 25.19 16.12 19.70
CA ALA A 305 25.60 15.89 21.09
C ALA A 305 26.40 17.03 21.75
N ASN A 306 26.74 18.12 21.04
CA ASN A 306 27.55 19.20 21.62
C ASN A 306 26.87 20.57 21.44
N ALA A 307 25.85 20.84 22.25
CA ALA A 307 25.43 22.20 22.57
C ALA A 307 25.44 22.36 24.09
N GLU A 308 26.26 23.28 24.59
CA GLU A 308 26.36 23.61 26.01
C GLU A 308 24.99 24.05 26.58
N PRO A 309 24.68 23.74 27.86
CA PRO A 309 23.41 24.09 28.45
C PRO A 309 23.32 25.60 28.68
N LEU A 310 22.52 26.28 27.86
CA LEU A 310 22.08 27.65 28.11
C LEU A 310 21.20 27.67 29.36
N ALA A 311 21.49 28.64 30.23
CA ALA A 311 20.91 28.82 31.55
C ALA A 311 19.38 28.69 31.56
N ALA A 312 18.87 27.98 32.55
CA ALA A 312 17.46 27.78 32.81
C ALA A 312 16.78 29.12 33.17
N ASP A 313 16.27 29.81 32.15
CA ASP A 313 15.26 30.84 32.37
C ASP A 313 13.94 30.14 32.71
N ASN A 314 13.41 30.55 33.86
CA ASN A 314 12.23 30.02 34.51
C ASN A 314 10.97 30.44 33.74
N HIS A 315 10.79 29.94 32.52
CA HIS A 315 9.53 30.04 31.80
C HIS A 315 8.65 28.86 32.22
N GLN A 316 7.58 29.18 32.96
CA GLN A 316 6.41 28.34 33.09
C GLN A 316 6.10 27.64 31.75
N LEU A 317 5.89 26.33 31.80
CA LEU A 317 5.45 25.53 30.66
C LEU A 317 4.32 26.27 29.94
N PRO A 318 4.43 26.56 28.63
CA PRO A 318 3.32 27.19 27.93
C PRO A 318 2.10 26.29 28.10
N SER A 319 0.97 26.91 28.42
CA SER A 319 -0.36 26.32 28.19
C SER A 319 -0.45 25.81 26.74
N ASP A 320 -1.53 25.09 26.38
CA ASP A 320 -1.91 24.63 25.03
C ASP A 320 -2.08 25.81 24.03
N ALA A 321 -1.07 26.69 23.94
CA ALA A 321 -1.00 27.95 23.26
C ALA A 321 -1.19 27.67 21.78
N ASP A 322 -2.15 28.37 21.18
CA ASP A 322 -2.43 28.26 19.77
C ASP A 322 -1.14 28.46 18.99
N PHE A 323 -0.74 27.43 18.24
CA PHE A 323 0.37 27.49 17.30
C PHE A 323 0.22 28.76 16.46
N ASP A 324 1.18 29.68 16.61
CA ASP A 324 1.18 30.95 15.89
C ASP A 324 1.52 30.70 14.42
N LEU A 325 0.49 30.36 13.66
CA LEU A 325 0.59 30.04 12.24
C LEU A 325 1.14 31.24 11.44
N GLU A 326 0.83 32.47 11.85
CA GLU A 326 1.31 33.66 11.16
C GLU A 326 2.81 33.86 11.39
N HIS A 327 3.29 33.64 12.61
CA HIS A 327 4.71 33.58 12.90
C HIS A 327 5.40 32.44 12.17
N PHE A 328 4.84 31.23 12.18
CA PHE A 328 5.36 30.08 11.44
C PHE A 328 5.56 30.43 9.96
N LEU A 329 4.55 31.04 9.34
CA LEU A 329 4.61 31.37 7.93
C LEU A 329 5.59 32.51 7.62
N THR A 330 5.55 33.59 8.40
CA THR A 330 6.37 34.77 8.13
C THR A 330 7.83 34.62 8.55
N LYS A 331 8.12 33.83 9.60
CA LYS A 331 9.46 33.74 10.21
C LYS A 331 10.18 32.42 9.97
N LYS A 332 9.46 31.31 9.78
CA LYS A 332 10.06 30.01 9.44
C LYS A 332 9.91 29.73 7.95
N LEU A 333 8.68 29.60 7.47
CA LEU A 333 8.42 29.09 6.13
C LEU A 333 8.86 30.03 5.01
N PHE A 334 8.48 31.31 5.07
CA PHE A 334 8.86 32.26 4.03
C PHE A 334 10.38 32.41 3.92
N ARG A 335 11.11 32.22 5.03
CA ARG A 335 12.58 32.19 4.99
C ARG A 335 13.13 30.93 4.35
N ALA A 336 12.48 29.79 4.53
CA ALA A 336 12.88 28.53 3.92
C ALA A 336 12.60 28.51 2.40
N GLU A 337 11.46 29.04 1.96
CA GLU A 337 11.05 29.01 0.54
C GLU A 337 10.50 30.36 0.01
N PRO A 338 11.31 31.44 0.02
CA PRO A 338 10.85 32.77 -0.37
C PRO A 338 10.45 32.84 -1.85
N LEU A 339 11.21 32.18 -2.73
CA LEU A 339 10.97 32.23 -4.17
C LEU A 339 9.69 31.50 -4.56
N THR A 340 9.51 30.26 -4.10
CA THR A 340 8.31 29.46 -4.37
C THR A 340 7.03 30.22 -3.98
N LEU A 341 7.00 30.77 -2.77
CA LEU A 341 5.85 31.54 -2.28
C LEU A 341 5.63 32.83 -3.07
N SER A 342 6.70 33.55 -3.40
CA SER A 342 6.60 34.83 -4.14
C SER A 342 6.17 34.65 -5.60
N THR A 343 6.39 33.48 -6.19
CA THR A 343 5.98 33.18 -7.58
C THR A 343 4.50 32.84 -7.75
N LEU A 344 3.77 32.60 -6.65
CA LEU A 344 2.35 32.27 -6.71
C LEU A 344 1.52 33.47 -7.20
N PRO A 345 0.65 33.32 -8.22
CA PRO A 345 -0.22 34.40 -8.69
C PRO A 345 -1.08 35.01 -7.58
N GLU A 346 -1.51 34.20 -6.61
CA GLU A 346 -2.34 34.64 -5.49
C GLU A 346 -1.58 35.61 -4.57
N PHE A 347 -0.26 35.46 -4.44
CA PHE A 347 0.59 36.35 -3.63
C PHE A 347 0.80 37.72 -4.27
N GLN A 348 0.42 37.89 -5.55
CA GLN A 348 0.42 39.17 -6.24
C GLN A 348 -0.86 39.99 -5.95
N THR A 349 -1.81 39.42 -5.21
CA THR A 349 -3.09 40.06 -4.86
C THR A 349 -3.12 40.45 -3.38
N ARG A 350 -3.97 41.41 -3.02
CA ARG A 350 -4.15 41.82 -1.61
C ARG A 350 -4.83 40.74 -0.75
N THR A 351 -5.57 39.79 -1.35
CA THR A 351 -6.36 38.79 -0.61
C THR A 351 -5.73 37.39 -0.59
N GLY A 352 -4.80 37.08 -1.50
CA GLY A 352 -4.29 35.71 -1.64
C GLY A 352 -3.49 35.19 -0.43
N VAL A 353 -2.71 36.04 0.24
CA VAL A 353 -2.01 35.65 1.49
C VAL A 353 -3.03 35.38 2.62
N PRO A 354 -3.99 36.28 2.91
CA PRO A 354 -5.10 35.99 3.83
C PRO A 354 -5.87 34.71 3.51
N GLU A 355 -6.17 34.43 2.24
CA GLU A 355 -6.86 33.22 1.80
C GLU A 355 -6.02 31.97 2.05
N LEU A 356 -4.72 31.99 1.70
CA LEU A 356 -3.79 30.91 2.04
C LEU A 356 -3.74 30.66 3.54
N LEU A 357 -3.63 31.72 4.35
CA LEU A 357 -3.60 31.61 5.80
C LEU A 357 -4.86 30.91 6.34
N ASN A 358 -6.03 31.28 5.82
CA ASN A 358 -7.29 30.66 6.21
C ASN A 358 -7.37 29.18 5.84
N ASP A 359 -6.87 28.80 4.66
CA ASP A 359 -6.79 27.41 4.25
C ASP A 359 -5.84 26.62 5.15
N LEU A 360 -4.65 27.16 5.44
CA LEU A 360 -3.68 26.52 6.34
C LEU A 360 -4.21 26.38 7.77
N ARG A 361 -4.98 27.35 8.28
CA ARG A 361 -5.67 27.21 9.58
C ARG A 361 -6.66 26.05 9.58
N ARG A 362 -7.30 25.76 8.45
CA ARG A 362 -8.20 24.60 8.31
C ARG A 362 -7.40 23.30 8.34
N HIS A 363 -6.35 23.20 7.53
CA HIS A 363 -5.48 22.02 7.53
C HIS A 363 -4.86 21.76 8.91
N HIS A 364 -4.32 22.80 9.55
CA HIS A 364 -3.71 22.71 10.88
C HIS A 364 -4.69 22.21 11.95
N ARG A 365 -5.93 22.69 11.93
CA ARG A 365 -7.00 22.19 12.82
C ARG A 365 -7.23 20.68 12.63
N THR A 366 -7.34 20.22 11.39
CA THR A 366 -7.50 18.79 11.07
C THR A 366 -6.30 17.97 11.54
N LEU A 367 -5.08 18.45 11.33
CA LEU A 367 -3.85 17.78 11.78
C LEU A 367 -3.79 17.67 13.31
N ARG A 368 -4.06 18.77 14.03
CA ARG A 368 -4.10 18.80 15.50
C ARG A 368 -5.19 17.86 16.04
N GLN A 369 -6.35 17.78 15.37
CA GLN A 369 -7.41 16.84 15.72
C GLN A 369 -6.98 15.39 15.47
N ALA A 370 -6.39 15.07 14.32
CA ALA A 370 -5.89 13.74 14.00
C ALA A 370 -4.83 13.29 15.02
N ARG A 371 -3.90 14.18 15.39
CA ARG A 371 -2.90 13.94 16.45
C ARG A 371 -3.54 13.65 17.79
N ARG A 372 -4.53 14.46 18.22
CA ARG A 372 -5.29 14.23 19.48
C ARG A 372 -6.02 12.89 19.49
N GLN A 373 -6.44 12.42 18.31
CA GLN A 373 -7.05 11.10 18.13
C GLN A 373 -6.00 9.98 17.95
N GLY A 374 -4.70 10.28 17.97
CA GLY A 374 -3.65 9.29 17.76
C GLY A 374 -3.52 8.79 16.33
N PHE A 375 -3.94 9.60 15.36
CA PHE A 375 -4.03 9.24 13.94
C PHE A 375 -4.83 7.95 13.70
N VAL A 376 -5.86 7.67 14.50
CA VAL A 376 -6.75 6.51 14.30
C VAL A 376 -8.01 6.94 13.57
N ASN A 377 -8.58 6.02 12.79
CA ASN A 377 -9.97 6.19 12.35
C ASN A 377 -10.91 5.87 13.53
N SER A 378 -11.85 6.77 13.81
CA SER A 378 -12.85 6.58 14.86
C SER A 378 -13.86 5.52 14.43
N SER A 379 -13.61 4.24 14.73
CA SER A 379 -14.55 3.18 14.37
C SER A 379 -15.78 3.18 15.28
N ARG A 380 -16.98 3.18 14.68
CA ARG A 380 -18.26 2.99 15.40
C ARG A 380 -18.46 1.56 15.93
N SER A 381 -17.59 0.61 15.57
CA SER A 381 -17.73 -0.82 15.90
C SER A 381 -17.06 -1.27 17.21
N GLY A 382 -16.44 -0.35 17.96
CA GLY A 382 -15.84 -0.65 19.27
C GLY A 382 -14.45 -1.31 19.25
N TYR A 383 -13.86 -1.59 18.08
CA TYR A 383 -12.43 -1.94 17.97
C TYR A 383 -11.60 -0.66 17.94
N GLN A 384 -11.01 -0.30 19.08
CA GLN A 384 -10.10 0.84 19.18
C GLN A 384 -8.72 0.42 18.65
N GLN A 385 -8.33 0.94 17.49
CA GLN A 385 -6.91 0.96 17.12
C GLN A 385 -6.16 1.73 18.21
N GLN A 386 -4.97 1.23 18.60
CA GLN A 386 -4.15 1.98 19.54
C GLN A 386 -3.70 3.29 18.86
N PRO A 387 -3.81 4.43 19.56
CA PRO A 387 -3.18 5.67 19.15
C PRO A 387 -1.71 5.46 18.79
N LEU A 388 -1.23 6.12 17.72
CA LEU A 388 0.21 6.16 17.46
C LEU A 388 0.93 6.82 18.63
N ARG A 389 2.04 6.24 19.04
CA ARG A 389 2.95 6.85 20.02
C ARG A 389 3.87 7.79 19.26
N LEU A 390 3.78 9.08 19.55
CA LEU A 390 4.56 10.11 18.85
C LEU A 390 6.08 9.93 19.00
N ALA A 391 6.54 9.30 20.07
CA ALA A 391 7.95 8.97 20.27
C ALA A 391 8.47 7.89 19.30
N ASP A 392 7.57 7.06 18.77
CA ASP A 392 7.88 5.98 17.82
C ASP A 392 7.53 6.39 16.37
N CYS A 393 7.32 7.68 16.13
CA CYS A 393 7.01 8.23 14.81
C CYS A 393 8.27 8.75 14.10
N PHE A 394 8.42 8.38 12.84
CA PHE A 394 9.44 8.86 11.92
C PHE A 394 8.78 9.71 10.83
N LEU A 395 9.24 10.95 10.69
CA LEU A 395 8.76 11.92 9.70
C LEU A 395 9.64 11.86 8.45
N GLU A 396 9.00 11.91 7.28
CA GLU A 396 9.66 11.93 5.97
C GLU A 396 10.72 10.81 5.71
N PRO A 397 10.59 9.55 6.21
CA PRO A 397 11.58 8.52 5.93
C PRO A 397 11.56 8.11 4.45
N THR A 398 12.76 7.91 3.89
CA THR A 398 12.96 7.53 2.49
C THR A 398 13.42 6.08 2.38
N PHE A 399 12.81 5.34 1.46
CA PHE A 399 13.13 3.94 1.20
C PHE A 399 13.44 3.69 -0.28
N LEU A 400 14.38 2.78 -0.51
CA LEU A 400 14.78 2.29 -1.83
C LEU A 400 14.59 0.78 -1.86
N SER A 401 14.05 0.25 -2.96
CA SER A 401 13.84 -1.19 -3.15
C SER A 401 14.36 -1.63 -4.50
N ALA A 402 15.55 -2.25 -4.49
CA ALA A 402 16.08 -3.00 -5.63
C ALA A 402 15.33 -4.33 -5.85
N THR A 403 14.41 -4.71 -4.96
CA THR A 403 13.52 -5.86 -5.19
C THR A 403 12.43 -5.50 -6.18
N TYR A 404 11.76 -4.35 -5.97
CA TYR A 404 10.60 -3.91 -6.76
C TYR A 404 10.93 -2.81 -7.78
N GLY A 405 12.16 -2.29 -7.79
CA GLY A 405 12.54 -1.17 -8.65
C GLY A 405 11.77 0.11 -8.30
N LEU A 406 11.61 0.36 -7.00
CA LEU A 406 10.82 1.46 -6.46
C LEU A 406 11.66 2.30 -5.49
N GLN A 407 11.34 3.58 -5.41
CA GLN A 407 11.82 4.51 -4.39
C GLN A 407 10.70 5.41 -3.91
N GLY A 408 10.76 5.87 -2.67
CA GLY A 408 9.75 6.80 -2.19
C GLY A 408 10.00 7.33 -0.79
N ARG A 409 9.33 8.42 -0.47
CA ARG A 409 9.38 9.11 0.81
C ARG A 409 7.99 9.12 1.43
N LEU A 410 7.83 8.48 2.57
CA LEU A 410 6.55 8.46 3.30
C LEU A 410 6.42 9.74 4.10
N ASP A 411 5.21 10.23 4.33
CA ASP A 411 5.03 11.40 5.20
C ASP A 411 5.21 11.05 6.69
N LEU A 412 4.56 9.97 7.15
CA LEU A 412 4.64 9.51 8.54
C LEU A 412 4.68 7.98 8.62
N LEU A 413 5.71 7.47 9.28
CA LEU A 413 5.86 6.07 9.66
C LEU A 413 5.81 5.97 11.18
N HIS A 414 5.16 4.94 11.71
CA HIS A 414 5.18 4.63 13.13
C HIS A 414 5.58 3.19 13.35
N GLU A 415 6.58 2.99 14.20
CA GLU A 415 6.99 1.66 14.62
C GLU A 415 6.15 1.21 15.82
N SER A 416 5.51 0.06 15.69
CA SER A 416 4.75 -0.56 16.77
C SER A 416 5.28 -1.96 17.06
N PRO A 417 5.01 -2.53 18.24
CA PRO A 417 5.32 -3.93 18.53
C PRO A 417 4.67 -4.93 17.56
N THR A 418 3.62 -4.49 16.84
CA THR A 418 2.88 -5.32 15.89
C THR A 418 3.31 -5.12 14.44
N GLY A 419 4.20 -4.17 14.14
CA GLY A 419 4.63 -3.82 12.79
C GLY A 419 4.73 -2.33 12.54
N TYR A 420 4.85 -1.95 11.27
CA TYR A 420 5.01 -0.56 10.85
C TYR A 420 3.70 0.02 10.32
N ASP A 421 3.15 1.00 11.04
CA ASP A 421 1.99 1.77 10.63
C ASP A 421 2.44 2.91 9.71
N LEU A 422 1.76 3.08 8.56
CA LEU A 422 2.04 4.19 7.66
C LEU A 422 0.83 5.10 7.50
N VAL A 423 1.09 6.40 7.46
CA VAL A 423 0.10 7.45 7.22
C VAL A 423 0.61 8.37 6.11
N GLU A 424 -0.05 8.31 4.95
CA GLU A 424 0.19 9.20 3.81
C GLU A 424 -0.67 10.47 3.93
N LEU A 425 -0.09 11.65 3.81
CA LEU A 425 -0.78 12.94 3.90
C LEU A 425 -1.27 13.39 2.53
N LYS A 426 -2.53 13.84 2.46
CA LYS A 426 -3.13 14.47 1.29
C LYS A 426 -3.76 15.80 1.64
N SER A 427 -3.37 16.84 0.91
CA SER A 427 -3.86 18.22 1.03
C SER A 427 -4.84 18.62 -0.07
N SER A 428 -5.31 17.65 -0.88
CA SER A 428 -6.17 17.92 -2.03
C SER A 428 -7.43 18.68 -1.64
N VAL A 429 -7.80 19.68 -2.45
CA VAL A 429 -9.02 20.49 -2.24
C VAL A 429 -10.26 19.59 -2.18
N LYS A 430 -10.34 18.63 -3.11
CA LYS A 430 -11.39 17.60 -3.09
C LYS A 430 -10.94 16.42 -2.25
N VAL A 431 -11.69 16.17 -1.20
CA VAL A 431 -11.55 14.99 -0.34
C VAL A 431 -12.64 14.01 -0.74
N PRO A 432 -12.33 12.71 -0.96
CA PRO A 432 -13.37 11.74 -1.27
C PRO A 432 -14.35 11.63 -0.08
N VAL A 433 -15.59 11.14 -0.24
CA VAL A 433 -16.50 10.98 0.92
C VAL A 433 -16.35 9.60 1.58
N ALA A 434 -16.10 8.57 0.76
CA ALA A 434 -15.97 7.19 1.22
C ALA A 434 -14.52 6.70 1.06
N GLU A 435 -14.29 5.82 0.10
CA GLU A 435 -12.96 5.25 -0.17
C GLU A 435 -11.97 6.30 -0.67
N PRO A 436 -10.67 6.14 -0.36
CA PRO A 436 -9.62 6.95 -0.96
C PRO A 436 -9.67 6.94 -2.49
N TRP A 437 -9.21 8.03 -3.12
CA TRP A 437 -9.00 8.04 -4.57
C TRP A 437 -8.02 6.94 -4.98
N THR A 438 -8.24 6.31 -6.15
CA THR A 438 -7.46 5.15 -6.60
C THR A 438 -5.95 5.42 -6.61
N ASN A 439 -5.53 6.60 -7.09
CA ASN A 439 -4.13 7.02 -7.06
C ASN A 439 -3.58 7.16 -5.63
N HIS A 440 -4.36 7.71 -4.69
CA HIS A 440 -3.91 7.81 -3.30
C HIS A 440 -3.79 6.43 -2.64
N ALA A 441 -4.74 5.53 -2.91
CA ALA A 441 -4.67 4.14 -2.46
C ALA A 441 -3.47 3.42 -3.08
N ALA A 442 -3.22 3.60 -4.38
CA ALA A 442 -2.05 3.05 -5.07
C ALA A 442 -0.73 3.50 -4.42
N GLN A 443 -0.61 4.78 -4.09
CA GLN A 443 0.58 5.30 -3.42
C GLN A 443 0.84 4.63 -2.07
N ALA A 444 -0.21 4.50 -1.24
CA ALA A 444 -0.11 3.88 0.05
C ALA A 444 0.23 2.37 -0.03
N GLN A 445 -0.28 1.65 -1.04
CA GLN A 445 0.05 0.24 -1.31
C GLN A 445 1.51 0.07 -1.75
N LEU A 446 2.02 0.98 -2.57
CA LEU A 446 3.41 0.95 -3.03
C LEU A 446 4.38 1.26 -1.88
N TYR A 447 4.03 2.17 -0.97
CA TYR A 447 4.82 2.38 0.25
C TYR A 447 4.81 1.15 1.15
N ARG A 448 3.67 0.49 1.30
CA ARG A 448 3.61 -0.79 2.01
C ARG A 448 4.54 -1.82 1.36
N LEU A 449 4.56 -1.92 0.03
CA LEU A 449 5.46 -2.82 -0.70
C LEU A 449 6.95 -2.47 -0.47
N LEU A 450 7.29 -1.17 -0.42
CA LEU A 450 8.63 -0.71 -0.06
C LEU A 450 9.02 -1.15 1.35
N LEU A 451 8.15 -0.93 2.34
CA LEU A 451 8.40 -1.36 3.73
C LEU A 451 8.53 -2.88 3.85
N GLU A 452 7.68 -3.64 3.16
CA GLU A 452 7.79 -5.10 3.09
C GLU A 452 9.13 -5.54 2.49
N SER A 453 9.70 -4.79 1.54
CA SER A 453 11.00 -5.14 0.96
C SER A 453 12.21 -4.85 1.88
N VAL A 454 12.09 -3.86 2.76
CA VAL A 454 13.18 -3.43 3.66
C VAL A 454 13.11 -4.18 4.99
N PHE A 455 11.92 -4.32 5.56
CA PHE A 455 11.70 -4.89 6.89
C PHE A 455 11.10 -6.31 6.85
N GLY A 456 10.72 -6.83 5.68
CA GLY A 456 10.01 -8.11 5.57
C GLY A 456 10.88 -9.37 5.66
N ALA A 457 12.20 -9.23 5.81
CA ALA A 457 13.12 -10.35 6.03
C ALA A 457 12.78 -11.14 7.31
N ASP A 458 12.23 -10.48 8.32
CA ASP A 458 11.90 -11.08 9.61
C ASP A 458 10.53 -11.78 9.61
N GLY A 459 9.81 -11.75 8.48
CA GLY A 459 8.62 -12.55 8.20
C GLY A 459 7.35 -12.24 9.00
N GLU A 460 7.45 -11.53 10.14
CA GLU A 460 6.36 -11.42 11.13
C GLU A 460 5.77 -10.01 11.33
N THR A 461 6.49 -8.92 11.05
CA THR A 461 6.11 -7.56 11.51
C THR A 461 5.85 -6.55 10.38
N ALA A 462 6.64 -6.56 9.28
CA ALA A 462 6.60 -5.49 8.27
C ALA A 462 5.27 -5.31 7.52
N GLY A 463 4.53 -6.40 7.29
CA GLY A 463 3.23 -6.35 6.60
C GLY A 463 2.02 -6.27 7.53
N ARG A 464 2.20 -6.15 8.84
CA ARG A 464 1.07 -6.22 9.80
C ARG A 464 0.60 -4.88 10.34
N GLY A 465 1.36 -3.82 10.10
CA GLY A 465 0.93 -2.47 10.47
C GLY A 465 -0.14 -1.93 9.52
N ARG A 466 -0.84 -0.91 10.00
CA ARG A 466 -1.95 -0.29 9.28
C ARG A 466 -1.44 0.59 8.15
N THR A 467 -2.21 0.63 7.07
CA THR A 467 -1.97 1.53 5.94
C THR A 467 -3.10 2.54 5.90
N SER A 468 -2.79 3.83 5.97
CA SER A 468 -3.80 4.88 6.04
C SER A 468 -3.41 6.14 5.26
N ILE A 469 -4.43 6.91 4.89
CA ILE A 469 -4.28 8.24 4.29
C ILE A 469 -4.93 9.26 5.20
N LEU A 470 -4.21 10.32 5.55
CA LEU A 470 -4.69 11.48 6.27
C LEU A 470 -5.06 12.59 5.26
N TYR A 471 -6.35 12.87 5.13
CA TYR A 471 -6.85 14.01 4.37
C TYR A 471 -6.92 15.24 5.26
N SER A 472 -5.94 16.12 5.18
CA SER A 472 -5.88 17.33 6.01
C SER A 472 -6.97 18.35 5.70
N ASN A 473 -7.54 18.32 4.49
CA ASN A 473 -8.68 19.17 4.12
C ASN A 473 -10.04 18.50 4.39
N ALA A 474 -10.08 17.46 5.22
CA ALA A 474 -11.33 16.81 5.61
C ALA A 474 -12.27 17.83 6.30
N ALA A 475 -13.57 17.65 6.10
CA ALA A 475 -14.60 18.45 6.77
C ALA A 475 -14.82 17.85 8.16
N GLU A 476 -15.34 18.65 9.10
CA GLU A 476 -15.44 18.25 10.52
C GLU A 476 -16.37 17.03 10.73
N ASP A 477 -17.29 16.79 9.81
CA ASP A 477 -18.25 15.68 9.82
C ASP A 477 -17.73 14.40 9.12
N GLN A 478 -16.55 14.44 8.49
CA GLN A 478 -15.95 13.29 7.81
C GLN A 478 -14.63 12.83 8.48
N PRO A 479 -14.34 11.52 8.47
CA PRO A 479 -13.08 11.02 9.03
C PRO A 479 -11.89 11.49 8.16
N ALA A 480 -10.94 12.16 8.83
CA ALA A 480 -9.72 12.65 8.19
C ALA A 480 -8.75 11.51 7.87
N VAL A 481 -8.58 10.55 8.79
CA VAL A 481 -7.74 9.35 8.58
C VAL A 481 -8.58 8.23 7.98
N ARG A 482 -8.11 7.67 6.87
CA ARG A 482 -8.80 6.61 6.13
C ARG A 482 -7.93 5.39 5.95
N PRO A 483 -8.41 4.18 6.27
CA PRO A 483 -7.66 2.97 5.99
C PRO A 483 -7.56 2.74 4.48
N VAL A 484 -6.45 2.15 4.06
CA VAL A 484 -6.27 1.60 2.71
C VAL A 484 -6.19 0.09 2.86
N LEU A 485 -7.17 -0.61 2.31
CA LEU A 485 -7.22 -2.07 2.32
C LEU A 485 -6.25 -2.65 1.30
N GLN A 486 -5.69 -3.83 1.58
CA GLN A 486 -4.77 -4.49 0.66
C GLN A 486 -5.48 -4.93 -0.63
N ASN A 487 -4.91 -4.60 -1.77
CA ASN A 487 -5.44 -4.94 -3.09
C ASN A 487 -4.30 -5.46 -3.96
N LEU A 488 -4.17 -6.80 -4.01
CA LEU A 488 -3.09 -7.47 -4.71
C LEU A 488 -3.15 -7.24 -6.23
N THR A 489 -4.36 -7.22 -6.79
CA THR A 489 -4.59 -6.95 -8.22
C THR A 489 -4.08 -5.56 -8.61
N LEU A 490 -4.38 -4.54 -7.80
CA LEU A 490 -3.87 -3.19 -8.03
C LEU A 490 -2.34 -3.14 -7.93
N VAL A 491 -1.74 -3.85 -6.95
CA VAL A 491 -0.27 -3.95 -6.85
C VAL A 491 0.35 -4.58 -8.09
N ASP A 492 -0.25 -5.66 -8.62
CA ASP A 492 0.24 -6.33 -9.82
C ASP A 492 0.09 -5.43 -11.07
N GLN A 493 -1.01 -4.70 -11.18
CA GLN A 493 -1.21 -3.69 -12.25
C GLN A 493 -0.21 -2.54 -12.16
N LEU A 494 0.11 -2.06 -10.95
CA LEU A 494 1.11 -1.01 -10.74
C LEU A 494 2.50 -1.49 -11.12
N LEU A 495 2.91 -2.69 -10.72
CA LEU A 495 4.22 -3.23 -11.11
C LEU A 495 4.30 -3.52 -12.61
N ALA A 496 3.21 -3.95 -13.24
CA ALA A 496 3.13 -4.07 -14.68
C ALA A 496 3.29 -2.71 -15.39
N ALA A 497 2.58 -1.68 -14.94
CA ALA A 497 2.72 -0.31 -15.45
C ALA A 497 4.14 0.24 -15.25
N ARG A 498 4.78 -0.09 -14.13
CA ARG A 498 6.19 0.25 -13.87
C ARG A 498 7.13 -0.42 -14.88
N ASN A 499 6.92 -1.71 -15.19
CA ASN A 499 7.71 -2.39 -16.21
C ASN A 499 7.51 -1.81 -17.61
N GLN A 500 6.26 -1.44 -17.94
CA GLN A 500 5.95 -0.76 -19.20
C GLN A 500 6.66 0.59 -19.29
N LEU A 501 6.60 1.41 -18.24
CA LEU A 501 7.26 2.71 -18.18
C LEU A 501 8.79 2.57 -18.39
N VAL A 502 9.45 1.73 -17.59
CA VAL A 502 10.90 1.52 -17.69
C VAL A 502 11.28 0.95 -19.05
N GLY A 503 10.50 -0.02 -19.57
CA GLY A 503 10.71 -0.59 -20.89
C GLY A 503 10.58 0.44 -22.02
N LEU A 504 9.63 1.38 -21.91
CA LEU A 504 9.47 2.49 -22.86
C LEU A 504 10.61 3.49 -22.78
N GLU A 505 11.00 3.93 -21.57
CA GLU A 505 12.10 4.87 -21.35
C GLU A 505 13.42 4.34 -21.94
N LEU A 506 13.75 3.07 -21.68
CA LEU A 506 14.97 2.45 -22.20
C LEU A 506 14.94 2.26 -23.71
N GLN A 507 13.79 1.93 -24.30
CA GLN A 507 13.65 1.85 -25.76
C GLN A 507 13.75 3.22 -26.42
N LEU A 508 13.17 4.26 -25.80
CA LEU A 508 13.32 5.65 -26.26
C LEU A 508 14.79 6.09 -26.21
N ALA A 509 15.51 5.75 -25.13
CA ALA A 509 16.94 6.04 -25.01
C ALA A 509 17.80 5.33 -26.08
N ARG A 510 17.35 4.16 -26.57
CA ARG A 510 18.00 3.39 -27.65
C ARG A 510 17.45 3.71 -29.05
N ALA A 511 16.45 4.57 -29.18
CA ALA A 511 15.81 4.83 -30.46
C ALA A 511 16.79 5.55 -31.41
N THR A 512 16.94 5.04 -32.64
CA THR A 512 17.95 5.55 -33.59
C THR A 512 17.39 6.56 -34.58
N GLY A 513 16.09 6.88 -34.52
CA GLY A 513 15.50 7.87 -35.41
C GLY A 513 14.08 8.31 -35.08
N PRO A 514 13.58 9.36 -35.77
CA PRO A 514 12.28 9.97 -35.49
C PRO A 514 11.09 9.02 -35.65
N GLY A 515 11.14 8.10 -36.62
CA GLY A 515 10.05 7.14 -36.85
C GLY A 515 9.87 6.15 -35.69
N GLN A 516 10.96 5.60 -35.17
CA GLN A 516 10.95 4.71 -34.01
C GLN A 516 10.51 5.45 -32.76
N THR A 517 11.02 6.68 -32.56
CA THR A 517 10.61 7.55 -31.45
C THR A 517 9.11 7.84 -31.51
N ALA A 518 8.59 8.20 -32.68
CA ALA A 518 7.17 8.46 -32.88
C ALA A 518 6.30 7.21 -32.61
N ALA A 519 6.76 6.02 -33.00
CA ALA A 519 6.06 4.77 -32.72
C ALA A 519 6.00 4.47 -31.21
N LEU A 520 7.11 4.66 -30.49
CA LEU A 520 7.17 4.46 -29.03
C LEU A 520 6.32 5.47 -28.26
N LEU A 521 6.22 6.71 -28.75
CA LEU A 521 5.41 7.76 -28.15
C LEU A 521 3.94 7.75 -28.62
N ALA A 522 3.58 6.96 -29.64
CA ALA A 522 2.23 6.92 -30.19
C ALA A 522 1.13 6.70 -29.13
N PRO A 523 1.30 5.83 -28.12
CA PRO A 523 0.31 5.68 -27.04
C PRO A 523 0.05 6.95 -26.21
N CYS A 524 1.01 7.88 -26.16
CA CYS A 524 0.82 9.18 -25.49
C CYS A 524 -0.03 10.16 -26.34
N TYR A 525 0.02 10.05 -27.66
CA TYR A 525 -0.68 10.94 -28.59
C TYR A 525 -2.11 10.49 -28.94
N ALA A 526 -2.34 9.18 -28.96
CA ALA A 526 -3.65 8.56 -29.20
C ALA A 526 -4.00 7.63 -28.03
N PRO A 527 -4.26 8.20 -26.84
CA PRO A 527 -4.48 7.41 -25.64
C PRO A 527 -5.71 6.51 -25.77
N ILE A 528 -5.58 5.27 -25.29
CA ILE A 528 -6.70 4.29 -25.21
C ILE A 528 -7.61 4.60 -24.01
N TRP A 529 -7.21 5.53 -23.13
CA TRP A 529 -8.00 5.97 -21.97
C TRP A 529 -9.07 7.02 -22.35
N PRO A 530 -10.23 7.04 -21.66
CA PRO A 530 -11.34 7.93 -22.01
C PRO A 530 -10.94 9.41 -21.93
N PRO A 531 -11.51 10.32 -22.75
CA PRO A 531 -11.05 11.71 -22.88
C PRO A 531 -11.17 12.60 -21.62
N SER A 532 -11.68 12.09 -20.50
CA SER A 532 -11.88 12.82 -19.23
C SER A 532 -10.61 13.16 -18.45
N HIS A 533 -9.46 12.52 -18.71
CA HIS A 533 -8.25 12.70 -17.87
C HIS A 533 -7.28 13.80 -18.36
N LEU A 534 -7.60 14.52 -19.44
CA LEU A 534 -6.90 15.73 -19.89
C LEU A 534 -7.36 17.01 -19.17
N SER A 535 -8.28 16.93 -18.21
CA SER A 535 -8.93 18.11 -17.60
C SER A 535 -8.01 18.97 -16.71
N THR A 536 -6.75 18.62 -16.48
CA THR A 536 -5.78 19.46 -15.76
C THR A 536 -4.81 20.22 -16.67
N ALA A 537 -4.68 19.83 -17.95
CA ALA A 537 -4.02 20.68 -18.92
C ALA A 537 -5.01 21.76 -19.35
N LYS A 538 -4.83 23.00 -18.86
CA LYS A 538 -5.43 24.17 -19.49
C LYS A 538 -5.17 24.03 -20.99
N ARG A 539 -6.24 23.93 -21.81
CA ARG A 539 -6.12 23.99 -23.27
C ARG A 539 -5.16 25.15 -23.57
N PRO A 540 -4.10 24.97 -24.38
CA PRO A 540 -3.31 26.10 -24.82
C PRO A 540 -4.29 27.11 -25.39
N ARG A 541 -4.20 28.36 -24.92
CA ARG A 541 -5.02 29.46 -25.44
C ARG A 541 -4.97 29.37 -26.95
N LYS A 542 -6.14 29.36 -27.61
CA LYS A 542 -6.21 29.47 -29.08
C LYS A 542 -5.20 30.54 -29.52
N PRO A 543 -4.35 30.27 -30.51
CA PRO A 543 -3.54 31.34 -31.08
C PRO A 543 -4.49 32.49 -31.46
N PRO A 544 -4.09 33.76 -31.28
CA PRO A 544 -4.93 34.88 -31.63
C PRO A 544 -5.43 34.65 -33.05
N THR A 545 -6.75 34.71 -33.23
CA THR A 545 -7.40 34.56 -34.52
C THR A 545 -6.66 35.44 -35.51
N SER A 546 -5.98 34.81 -36.47
CA SER A 546 -5.42 35.51 -37.62
C SER A 546 -6.56 36.32 -38.22
N GLY A 547 -6.37 37.64 -38.27
CA GLY A 547 -7.25 38.52 -39.03
C GLY A 547 -7.40 38.02 -40.47
N PRO A 548 -8.43 38.49 -41.21
CA PRO A 548 -8.69 38.03 -42.57
C PRO A 548 -7.42 38.23 -43.41
N PRO A 549 -7.15 37.31 -44.36
CA PRO A 549 -5.94 37.36 -45.18
C PRO A 549 -5.86 38.70 -45.92
N PRO A 550 -4.66 39.27 -46.10
CA PRO A 550 -4.51 40.52 -46.84
C PRO A 550 -5.06 40.33 -48.26
N THR A 551 -5.98 41.22 -48.64
CA THR A 551 -6.56 41.32 -49.98
C THR A 551 -5.45 41.44 -51.02
N ALA A 552 -5.50 40.59 -52.06
CA ALA A 552 -4.60 40.67 -53.20
C ALA A 552 -4.63 42.08 -53.82
N PRO A 553 -3.48 42.64 -54.25
CA PRO A 553 -3.46 43.94 -54.89
C PRO A 553 -4.18 43.88 -56.24
N SER A 554 -5.21 44.70 -56.39
CA SER A 554 -5.88 44.95 -57.67
C SER A 554 -4.94 45.66 -58.64
N ALA A 555 -4.83 45.11 -59.85
CA ALA A 555 -4.14 45.74 -60.97
C ALA A 555 -4.82 47.08 -61.33
N PRO A 556 -4.06 48.07 -61.85
CA PRO A 556 -4.54 49.43 -62.01
C PRO A 556 -5.42 49.57 -63.27
N THR A 557 -6.57 50.22 -63.12
CA THR A 557 -7.29 50.81 -64.26
C THR A 557 -7.25 52.32 -64.11
N ALA A 558 -6.65 52.96 -65.10
CA ALA A 558 -6.47 54.39 -65.23
C ALA A 558 -7.81 55.15 -65.32
N TRP A 559 -7.79 56.40 -64.83
CA TRP A 559 -8.49 57.59 -65.37
C TRP A 559 -9.95 57.37 -65.76
N SER A 560 -10.93 57.95 -65.06
CA SER A 560 -11.08 59.40 -64.83
C SER A 560 -11.87 59.71 -63.56
#